data_AF-A0A930SLQ3-F1
#
_entry.id   AF-A0A930SLQ3-F1
#
_cell.length_a   1.000
_cell.length_b   1.000
_cell.length_c   1.000
_cell.angle_alpha   90.00
_cell.angle_beta   90.00
_cell.angle_gamma   90.00
#
_symmetry.space_group_name_H-M   'P 1'
#
loop_
_entity.id
_entity.type
_entity.pdbx_description
1 polymer ?
#
loop_
_entity_poly.entity_id
_entity_poly.type
_entity_poly.pdbx_seq_one_letter_code
_entity_poly.pdbx_strand_id
1 'polypeptide(L)'
;MSTDETPDKPKRKPRSSRRAKSEPQLALPPASSPASGGLYKVQVFYLAARNTNPKAPVKDALWFATYPIIPRVGDCLFHDGIYYQVERVFLYENMGPGWYADIEVIYYGRR
;
A
#
# COMPACT_ATOMS: atom_id res chain seq x y z
N MET A 1 63.25 -12.34 33.19
CA MET A 1 62.70 -11.65 32.00
C MET A 1 61.29 -11.22 32.33
N SER A 2 61.03 -9.90 32.33
CA SER A 2 59.77 -9.20 32.00
C SER A 2 59.76 -7.81 32.65
N THR A 3 60.08 -6.79 31.86
CA THR A 3 59.80 -5.35 32.08
C THR A 3 58.40 -5.07 31.52
N ASP A 4 57.47 -4.48 32.27
CA ASP A 4 57.31 -3.06 32.62
C ASP A 4 56.73 -2.18 31.49
N GLU A 5 55.71 -1.42 31.90
CA GLU A 5 55.05 -0.24 31.30
C GLU A 5 54.21 -0.30 30.00
N THR A 6 52.96 0.18 30.16
CA THR A 6 52.11 0.90 29.18
C THR A 6 52.23 2.40 29.56
N PRO A 7 52.04 3.44 28.72
CA PRO A 7 51.14 3.48 27.56
C PRO A 7 51.59 4.36 26.35
N ASP A 8 50.94 4.20 25.20
CA ASP A 8 50.87 5.31 24.23
C ASP A 8 49.53 5.35 23.48
N LYS A 9 48.89 6.54 23.50
CA LYS A 9 47.58 6.82 22.92
C LYS A 9 47.77 7.29 21.48
N PRO A 10 47.14 6.68 20.46
CA PRO A 10 47.14 7.27 19.13
C PRO A 10 46.19 8.47 19.02
N LYS A 11 46.76 9.60 18.58
CA LYS A 11 46.13 10.88 18.27
C LYS A 11 45.00 10.74 17.24
N ARG A 12 43.81 11.27 17.58
CA ARG A 12 42.66 11.41 16.68
C ARG A 12 42.99 12.39 15.54
N LYS A 13 42.90 11.94 14.28
CA LYS A 13 42.94 12.82 13.10
C LYS A 13 41.57 13.49 12.89
N PRO A 14 41.52 14.77 12.47
CA PRO A 14 40.26 15.48 12.28
C PRO A 14 39.46 14.92 11.10
N ARG A 15 38.15 14.78 11.33
CA ARG A 15 37.15 14.26 10.39
C ARG A 15 36.91 15.33 9.31
N SER A 16 37.37 15.05 8.09
CA SER A 16 37.06 15.84 6.89
C SER A 16 35.56 16.09 6.77
N SER A 17 35.12 17.33 6.99
CA SER A 17 33.75 17.76 6.72
C SER A 17 33.54 17.87 5.20
N ARG A 18 32.99 16.83 4.58
CA ARG A 18 32.42 16.96 3.23
C ARG A 18 31.16 17.82 3.35
N ARG A 19 31.27 19.05 2.86
CA ARG A 19 30.18 20.00 2.65
C ARG A 19 29.22 19.34 1.65
N ALA A 20 28.12 18.75 2.13
CA ALA A 20 27.05 18.27 1.28
C ALA A 20 26.42 19.48 0.59
N LYS A 21 26.55 19.52 -0.74
CA LYS A 21 25.96 20.52 -1.61
C LYS A 21 24.44 20.28 -1.55
N SER A 22 23.70 21.24 -1.02
CA SER A 22 22.23 21.22 -0.99
C SER A 22 21.72 21.31 -2.43
N GLU A 23 21.37 20.16 -3.01
CA GLU A 23 20.49 20.14 -4.18
C GLU A 23 19.11 20.63 -3.75
N PRO A 24 18.44 21.50 -4.51
CA PRO A 24 17.05 21.83 -4.23
C PRO A 24 16.22 20.57 -4.46
N GLN A 25 15.78 19.95 -3.37
CA GLN A 25 14.66 19.01 -3.43
C GLN A 25 13.48 19.76 -4.04
N LEU A 26 13.16 19.46 -5.30
CA LEU A 26 11.86 19.77 -5.86
C LEU A 26 10.85 19.10 -4.94
N ALA A 27 10.20 19.91 -4.11
CA ALA A 27 9.14 19.45 -3.23
C ALA A 27 8.10 18.75 -4.11
N LEU A 28 7.91 17.45 -3.87
CA LEU A 28 6.74 16.76 -4.38
C LEU A 28 5.52 17.58 -3.92
N PRO A 29 4.53 17.84 -4.79
CA PRO A 29 3.33 18.55 -4.38
C PRO A 29 2.73 17.81 -3.18
N PRO A 30 2.22 18.52 -2.16
CA PRO A 30 1.56 17.87 -1.05
C PRO A 30 0.45 16.99 -1.63
N ALA A 31 0.45 15.70 -1.26
CA ALA A 31 -0.67 14.82 -1.54
C ALA A 31 -1.93 15.58 -1.12
N SER A 32 -2.79 15.92 -2.09
CA SER A 32 -4.02 16.61 -1.83
C SER A 32 -4.77 15.78 -0.78
N SER A 33 -4.88 16.34 0.42
CA SER A 33 -5.62 15.69 1.49
C SER A 33 -7.01 15.41 0.95
N PRO A 34 -7.49 14.16 0.93
CA PRO A 34 -8.84 13.90 0.47
C PRO A 34 -9.78 14.72 1.33
N ALA A 35 -10.63 15.51 0.68
CA ALA A 35 -11.58 16.39 1.35
C ALA A 35 -12.32 15.60 2.44
N SER A 36 -12.28 16.15 3.65
CA SER A 36 -12.99 15.68 4.83
C SER A 36 -14.39 15.16 4.46
N GLY A 37 -14.60 13.84 4.49
CA GLY A 37 -15.92 13.19 4.36
C GLY A 37 -16.29 12.58 3.00
N GLY A 38 -15.35 12.40 2.07
CA GLY A 38 -15.65 11.80 0.74
C GLY A 38 -15.90 10.29 0.77
N LEU A 39 -16.98 9.85 0.10
CA LEU A 39 -17.14 8.44 -0.29
C LEU A 39 -16.27 8.14 -1.52
N TYR A 40 -15.44 7.10 -1.41
CA TYR A 40 -14.56 6.61 -2.46
C TYR A 40 -15.33 5.64 -3.35
N LYS A 41 -15.61 5.99 -4.61
CA LYS A 41 -16.15 5.03 -5.59
C LYS A 41 -15.03 4.13 -6.09
N VAL A 42 -15.27 2.83 -6.05
CA VAL A 42 -14.31 1.80 -6.47
C VAL A 42 -14.99 0.80 -7.40
N GLN A 43 -14.21 0.29 -8.34
CA GLN A 43 -14.59 -0.84 -9.17
C GLN A 43 -14.00 -2.10 -8.55
N VAL A 44 -14.82 -3.10 -8.29
CA VAL A 44 -14.37 -4.36 -7.67
C VAL A 44 -14.59 -5.50 -8.65
N PHE A 45 -13.56 -6.32 -8.84
CA PHE A 45 -13.60 -7.46 -9.74
C PHE A 45 -13.09 -8.74 -9.11
N TYR A 46 -13.81 -9.83 -9.37
CA TYR A 46 -13.49 -11.19 -9.00
C TYR A 46 -13.23 -11.99 -10.28
N LEU A 47 -12.09 -12.69 -10.33
CA LEU A 47 -11.69 -13.54 -11.44
C LEU A 47 -11.81 -15.02 -11.04
N ALA A 48 -12.82 -15.70 -11.56
CA ALA A 48 -13.10 -17.11 -11.24
C ALA A 48 -11.96 -18.03 -11.67
N ALA A 49 -11.29 -17.72 -12.78
CA ALA A 49 -10.17 -18.51 -13.30
C ALA A 49 -8.97 -18.60 -12.33
N ARG A 50 -8.86 -17.68 -11.37
CA ARG A 50 -7.75 -17.65 -10.39
C ARG A 50 -8.06 -18.45 -9.13
N ASN A 51 -9.26 -19.01 -9.02
CA ASN A 51 -9.74 -19.65 -7.81
C ASN A 51 -9.78 -21.17 -7.95
N THR A 52 -9.20 -21.87 -6.98
CA THR A 52 -9.18 -23.34 -6.92
C THR A 52 -10.25 -23.92 -6.00
N ASN A 53 -11.00 -23.07 -5.29
CA ASN A 53 -12.01 -23.52 -4.34
C ASN A 53 -13.30 -23.93 -5.08
N PRO A 54 -13.76 -25.19 -4.96
CA PRO A 54 -14.96 -25.67 -5.65
C PRO A 54 -16.26 -25.02 -5.17
N LYS A 55 -16.24 -24.34 -4.01
CA LYS A 55 -17.40 -23.60 -3.47
C LYS A 55 -17.48 -22.15 -3.96
N ALA A 56 -16.46 -21.69 -4.67
CA ALA A 56 -16.42 -20.32 -5.16
C ALA A 56 -17.34 -20.09 -6.37
N PRO A 57 -17.70 -18.83 -6.66
CA PRO A 57 -18.41 -18.50 -7.89
C PRO A 57 -17.61 -18.94 -9.12
N VAL A 58 -18.32 -19.61 -10.03
CA VAL A 58 -17.77 -20.14 -11.29
C VAL A 58 -17.66 -19.05 -12.37
N LYS A 59 -18.36 -17.93 -12.19
CA LYS A 59 -18.35 -16.79 -13.11
C LYS A 59 -17.59 -15.64 -12.48
N ASP A 60 -16.91 -14.88 -13.34
CA ASP A 60 -16.35 -13.58 -12.98
C ASP A 60 -17.47 -12.65 -12.49
N ALA A 61 -17.12 -11.74 -11.59
CA ALA A 61 -18.04 -10.73 -11.10
C ALA A 61 -17.36 -9.36 -11.16
N LEU A 62 -18.14 -8.35 -11.55
CA LEU A 62 -17.75 -6.95 -11.60
C LEU A 62 -18.86 -6.14 -10.96
N TRP A 63 -18.53 -5.31 -9.98
CA TRP A 63 -19.48 -4.40 -9.39
C TRP A 63 -18.82 -3.09 -8.97
N PHE A 64 -19.67 -2.10 -8.70
CA PHE A 64 -19.27 -0.77 -8.29
C PHE A 64 -19.76 -0.52 -6.87
N ALA A 65 -18.91 0.05 -6.03
CA ALA A 65 -19.23 0.31 -4.64
C ALA A 65 -18.67 1.67 -4.19
N THR A 66 -19.27 2.24 -3.16
CA THR A 66 -18.75 3.41 -2.45
C THR A 66 -18.39 3.04 -1.03
N TYR A 67 -17.15 3.31 -0.64
CA TYR A 67 -16.67 3.08 0.73
C TYR A 67 -16.23 4.40 1.37
N PRO A 68 -16.33 4.54 2.70
CA PRO A 68 -15.78 5.69 3.41
C PRO A 68 -14.24 5.68 3.44
N ILE A 69 -13.62 4.54 3.14
CA ILE A 69 -12.18 4.33 3.04
C ILE A 69 -11.96 3.36 1.88
N ILE A 70 -10.95 3.56 1.03
CA ILE A 70 -10.59 2.58 0.00
C ILE A 70 -10.19 1.26 0.67
N PRO A 71 -10.85 0.12 0.37
CA PRO A 71 -10.48 -1.18 0.92
C PRO A 71 -9.02 -1.52 0.66
N ARG A 72 -8.39 -2.20 1.62
CA ARG A 72 -6.99 -2.60 1.60
C ARG A 72 -6.87 -4.10 1.37
N VAL A 73 -5.70 -4.53 0.92
CA VAL A 73 -5.37 -5.96 0.80
C VAL A 73 -5.61 -6.67 2.14
N GLY A 74 -6.35 -7.79 2.10
CA GLY A 74 -6.75 -8.57 3.26
C GLY A 74 -8.15 -8.23 3.82
N ASP A 75 -8.71 -7.06 3.49
CA ASP A 75 -10.06 -6.68 3.92
C ASP A 75 -11.12 -7.61 3.32
N CYS A 76 -12.25 -7.76 4.02
CA CYS A 76 -13.37 -8.59 3.57
C CYS A 76 -14.51 -7.72 3.03
N LEU A 77 -14.96 -8.01 1.81
CA LEU A 77 -16.09 -7.37 1.14
C LEU A 77 -17.25 -8.36 1.02
N PHE A 78 -18.48 -7.89 1.25
CA PHE A 78 -19.68 -8.72 1.07
C PHE A 78 -20.45 -8.27 -0.18
N HIS A 79 -20.71 -9.21 -1.08
CA HIS A 79 -21.47 -8.97 -2.30
C HIS A 79 -22.27 -10.23 -2.67
N ASP A 80 -23.58 -10.08 -2.92
CA ASP A 80 -24.49 -11.16 -3.35
C ASP A 80 -24.45 -12.45 -2.50
N GLY A 81 -24.37 -12.31 -1.17
CA GLY A 81 -24.34 -13.46 -0.26
C GLY A 81 -22.95 -14.07 -0.05
N ILE A 82 -21.92 -13.48 -0.65
CA ILE A 82 -20.56 -14.02 -0.71
C ILE A 82 -19.60 -13.04 -0.05
N TYR A 83 -18.71 -13.58 0.78
CA TYR A 83 -17.57 -12.86 1.30
C TYR A 83 -16.38 -13.04 0.36
N TYR A 84 -15.79 -11.92 -0.03
CA TYR A 84 -14.57 -11.85 -0.83
C TYR A 84 -13.47 -11.19 -0.01
N GLN A 85 -12.23 -11.64 -0.16
CA GLN A 85 -11.06 -11.01 0.43
C GLN A 85 -10.33 -10.21 -0.64
N VAL A 86 -9.92 -8.97 -0.31
CA VAL A 86 -9.15 -8.12 -1.23
C VAL A 86 -7.74 -8.69 -1.43
N GLU A 87 -7.36 -8.95 -2.68
CA GLU A 87 -6.04 -9.44 -3.08
C GLU A 87 -5.16 -8.30 -3.60
N ARG A 88 -5.70 -7.38 -4.41
CA ARG A 88 -4.95 -6.25 -5.00
C ARG A 88 -5.77 -4.97 -5.05
N VAL A 89 -5.07 -3.84 -4.97
CA VAL A 89 -5.66 -2.50 -5.04
C VAL A 89 -4.82 -1.66 -5.98
N PHE A 90 -5.45 -1.09 -6.99
CA PHE A 90 -4.85 -0.17 -7.95
C PHE A 90 -5.43 1.22 -7.71
N LEU A 91 -4.60 2.15 -7.24
CA LEU A 91 -5.00 3.53 -6.95
C LEU A 91 -4.78 4.41 -8.20
N TYR A 92 -5.71 5.30 -8.48
CA TYR A 92 -5.55 6.29 -9.55
C TYR A 92 -4.75 7.51 -9.04
N GLU A 93 -3.64 7.84 -9.70
CA GLU A 93 -2.63 8.81 -9.24
C GLU A 93 -3.10 10.29 -9.29
N ASN A 94 -4.18 10.60 -10.00
CA ASN A 94 -4.67 11.97 -10.22
C ASN A 94 -6.20 12.02 -10.13
N MET A 95 -6.76 12.40 -8.98
CA MET A 95 -8.19 12.20 -8.71
C MET A 95 -9.08 13.36 -9.17
N GLY A 96 -9.82 13.08 -10.25
CA GLY A 96 -11.04 13.78 -10.67
C GLY A 96 -11.80 12.99 -11.75
N PRO A 97 -13.10 13.27 -11.99
CA PRO A 97 -14.20 13.10 -11.06
C PRO A 97 -14.68 11.64 -11.01
N GLY A 98 -14.66 11.03 -9.82
CA GLY A 98 -15.58 9.97 -9.45
C GLY A 98 -14.94 8.65 -9.00
N TRP A 99 -13.87 8.17 -9.63
CA TRP A 99 -13.27 6.86 -9.34
C TRP A 99 -11.94 6.97 -8.61
N TYR A 100 -11.75 6.08 -7.64
CA TYR A 100 -10.66 6.18 -6.68
C TYR A 100 -9.75 4.95 -6.70
N ALA A 101 -10.29 3.77 -6.98
CA ALA A 101 -9.50 2.54 -7.09
C ALA A 101 -10.20 1.44 -7.89
N ASP A 102 -9.37 0.57 -8.47
CA ASP A 102 -9.79 -0.77 -8.90
C ASP A 102 -9.31 -1.80 -7.87
N ILE A 103 -10.15 -2.78 -7.57
CA ILE A 103 -9.92 -3.74 -6.49
C ILE A 103 -10.12 -5.15 -7.01
N GLU A 104 -9.09 -5.97 -6.88
CA GLU A 104 -9.18 -7.41 -7.10
C GLU A 104 -9.51 -8.13 -5.82
N VAL A 105 -10.41 -9.09 -5.92
CA VAL A 105 -10.78 -9.92 -4.79
C VAL A 105 -10.75 -11.40 -5.14
N ILE A 106 -10.59 -12.21 -4.10
CA ILE A 106 -10.71 -13.66 -4.13
C ILE A 106 -11.87 -14.12 -3.26
N TYR A 107 -12.42 -15.30 -3.53
CA TYR A 107 -13.46 -15.87 -2.68
C TYR A 107 -12.90 -16.16 -1.28
N TYR A 108 -13.64 -15.74 -0.26
CA TYR A 108 -13.34 -16.05 1.14
C TYR A 108 -14.35 -17.04 1.74
N GLY A 109 -15.65 -16.82 1.51
CA GLY A 109 -16.69 -17.66 2.09
C GLY A 109 -18.10 -17.27 1.64
N ARG A 110 -19.12 -17.96 2.17
CA ARG A 110 -20.53 -17.70 1.86
C ARG A 110 -21.35 -17.68 3.16
N ARG A 111 -22.38 -16.83 3.21
CA ARG A 111 -23.37 -16.81 4.28
C ARG A 111 -24.56 -17.71 3.95
#